data_AF-A0A376CRB0-F1
#
_entry.id   AF-A0A376CRB0-F1
#
_cell.length_a   1.000
_cell.length_b   1.000
_cell.length_c   1.000
_cell.angle_alpha   90.00
_cell.angle_beta   90.00
_cell.angle_gamma   90.00
#
_symmetry.space_group_name_H-M   'P 1'
#
loop_
_entity.id
_entity.type
_entity.pdbx_description
1 polymer ?
#
loop_
_entity_poly.entity_id
_entity_poly.type
_entity_poly.pdbx_seq_one_letter_code
_entity_poly.pdbx_strand_id
1 'polypeptide(L)'
;MVNYLTNTSVWIGGEAFFGTLSPEQLEMIHQTGYEAGVYSQKLTLERDAEMLKTMQAAGVEVIYPDTGPFQKKAREVYSQFPEWTPGLYETIQQQLQ
;
A
#
# COMPACT_ATOMS: atom_id res chain seq x y z
N MET A 1 -0.38 -10.96 13.76
CA MET A 1 -1.06 -10.12 12.76
C MET A 1 -1.66 -8.90 13.43
N VAL A 2 -0.91 -7.79 13.46
CA VAL A 2 -1.39 -6.49 13.96
C VAL A 2 -2.07 -5.68 12.83
N ASN A 3 -1.72 -5.97 11.57
CA ASN A 3 -2.30 -5.36 10.36
C ASN A 3 -2.31 -3.83 10.40
N TYR A 4 -1.18 -3.24 10.79
CA TYR A 4 -1.07 -1.81 11.08
C TYR A 4 -0.99 -0.91 9.83
N LEU A 5 -0.77 -1.50 8.64
CA LEU A 5 -0.74 -0.80 7.36
C LEU A 5 -1.26 -1.71 6.25
N THR A 6 -2.37 -1.33 5.63
CA THR A 6 -2.81 -1.93 4.35
C THR A 6 -1.93 -1.33 3.26
N ASN A 7 -0.94 -2.09 2.82
CA ASN A 7 0.14 -1.54 2.02
C ASN A 7 -0.25 -1.40 0.53
N THR A 8 0.19 -0.31 -0.07
CA THR A 8 0.19 -0.10 -1.53
C THR A 8 1.63 0.07 -2.01
N SER A 9 1.86 -0.07 -3.31
CA SER A 9 3.20 0.12 -3.90
C SER A 9 3.09 0.94 -5.17
N VAL A 10 4.11 1.73 -5.44
CA VAL A 10 4.18 2.63 -6.60
C VAL A 10 5.36 2.25 -7.48
N TRP A 11 5.17 2.40 -8.79
CA TRP A 11 6.24 2.30 -9.77
C TRP A 11 6.56 3.73 -10.20
N ILE A 12 7.77 4.18 -9.91
CA ILE A 12 8.20 5.55 -10.17
C ILE A 12 9.41 5.56 -11.09
N GLY A 13 9.46 6.58 -11.94
CA GLY A 13 10.58 6.84 -12.84
C GLY A 13 10.98 8.31 -12.82
N GLY A 14 12.10 8.63 -13.47
CA GLY A 14 12.57 10.00 -13.57
C GLY A 14 11.86 10.76 -14.69
N GLU A 15 11.25 11.91 -14.37
CA GLU A 15 10.56 12.76 -15.36
C GLU A 15 11.48 13.13 -16.54
N ALA A 16 12.77 13.39 -16.26
CA ALA A 16 13.75 13.70 -17.30
C ALA A 16 13.91 12.59 -18.36
N PHE A 17 13.63 11.33 -18.00
CA PHE A 17 13.60 10.22 -18.94
C PHE A 17 12.22 10.07 -19.59
N PHE A 18 11.15 10.10 -18.80
CA PHE A 18 9.78 9.94 -19.30
C PHE A 18 9.44 11.03 -20.32
N GLY A 19 9.91 12.27 -20.13
CA GLY A 19 9.75 13.36 -21.08
C GLY A 19 10.49 13.19 -22.42
N THR A 20 11.35 12.17 -22.57
CA THR A 20 12.00 11.83 -23.84
C THR A 20 11.20 10.83 -24.68
N LEU A 21 10.17 10.21 -24.10
CA LEU A 21 9.38 9.16 -24.74
C LEU A 21 8.28 9.77 -25.63
N SER A 22 7.89 9.04 -26.68
CA SER A 22 6.74 9.47 -27.49
C SER A 22 5.43 9.35 -26.70
N PRO A 23 4.39 10.12 -27.07
CA PRO A 23 3.07 9.99 -26.45
C PRO A 23 2.53 8.55 -26.49
N GLU A 24 2.75 7.82 -27.58
CA GLU A 24 2.30 6.43 -27.70
C GLU A 24 3.06 5.49 -26.75
N GLN A 25 4.36 5.72 -26.55
CA GLN A 25 5.17 4.93 -25.60
C GLN A 25 4.73 5.18 -24.16
N LEU A 26 4.48 6.44 -23.80
CA LEU A 26 3.98 6.80 -22.48
C LEU A 26 2.61 6.18 -22.20
N GLU A 27 1.70 6.24 -23.18
CA GLU A 27 0.39 5.63 -23.05
C GLU A 27 0.48 4.12 -22.82
N MET A 28 1.32 3.42 -23.60
CA MET A 28 1.53 1.98 -23.41
C MET A 28 2.09 1.65 -22.02
N ILE A 29 3.05 2.44 -21.52
CA ILE A 29 3.63 2.22 -20.19
C ILE A 29 2.58 2.44 -19.09
N HIS A 30 1.80 3.51 -19.16
CA HIS A 30 0.77 3.79 -18.17
C HIS A 30 -0.35 2.74 -18.18
N GLN A 31 -0.84 2.37 -19.36
CA GLN A 31 -1.90 1.39 -19.49
C GLN A 31 -1.46 0.01 -18.97
N THR A 32 -0.29 -0.47 -19.40
CA THR A 32 0.23 -1.76 -18.95
C THR A 32 0.63 -1.75 -17.47
N GLY A 33 1.12 -0.63 -16.96
CA GLY A 33 1.38 -0.43 -15.53
C GLY A 33 0.10 -0.51 -14.69
N TYR A 34 -0.99 0.09 -15.15
CA TYR A 34 -2.30 0.00 -14.50
C TYR A 34 -2.83 -1.44 -14.49
N GLU A 35 -2.77 -2.13 -15.64
CA GLU A 35 -3.17 -3.53 -15.77
C GLU A 35 -2.36 -4.45 -14.85
N ALA A 36 -1.03 -4.24 -14.76
CA ALA A 36 -0.17 -4.95 -13.83
C ALA A 36 -0.56 -4.67 -12.37
N GLY A 37 -0.92 -3.42 -12.05
CA GLY A 37 -1.46 -3.03 -10.74
C GLY A 37 -2.72 -3.82 -10.37
N VAL A 38 -3.71 -3.86 -11.26
CA VAL A 38 -4.95 -4.64 -11.07
C VAL A 38 -4.64 -6.13 -10.90
N TYR A 39 -3.75 -6.68 -11.73
CA TYR A 39 -3.34 -8.08 -11.62
C TYR A 39 -2.64 -8.39 -10.29
N SER A 40 -1.79 -7.49 -9.79
CA SER A 40 -1.09 -7.67 -8.51
C SER A 40 -2.04 -7.75 -7.31
N GLN A 41 -3.15 -7.01 -7.34
CA GLN A 41 -4.18 -7.06 -6.28
C GLN A 41 -4.81 -8.45 -6.22
N LYS A 42 -5.16 -9.03 -7.36
CA LYS A 42 -5.67 -10.40 -7.45
C LYS A 42 -4.66 -11.40 -6.91
N LEU A 43 -3.41 -11.31 -7.36
CA LEU A 43 -2.36 -12.25 -6.95
C LEU A 43 -2.12 -12.19 -5.44
N THR A 44 -2.08 -10.98 -4.86
CA THR A 44 -1.88 -10.78 -3.42
C THR A 44 -2.97 -11.48 -2.60
N LEU A 45 -4.24 -11.27 -2.95
CA LEU A 45 -5.37 -11.91 -2.28
C LEU A 45 -5.30 -13.45 -2.37
N GLU A 46 -4.88 -14.00 -3.51
CA GLU A 46 -4.73 -15.44 -3.69
C GLU A 46 -3.56 -16.01 -2.87
N ARG A 47 -2.45 -15.27 -2.78
CA ARG A 47 -1.21 -15.76 -2.15
C ARG A 47 -1.19 -15.59 -0.63
N ASP A 48 -1.87 -14.61 -0.06
CA ASP A 48 -1.81 -14.33 1.38
C ASP A 48 -2.14 -15.58 2.24
N ALA A 49 -3.21 -16.30 1.90
CA ALA A 49 -3.60 -17.51 2.61
C ALA A 49 -2.61 -18.67 2.41
N GLU A 50 -2.01 -18.78 1.22
CA GLU A 50 -0.98 -19.78 0.90
C GLU A 50 0.30 -19.53 1.71
N MET A 51 0.71 -18.26 1.81
CA MET A 51 1.91 -17.86 2.52
C MET A 51 1.77 -18.09 4.02
N LEU A 52 0.61 -17.78 4.62
CA LEU A 52 0.36 -18.07 6.04
C LEU A 52 0.48 -19.57 6.35
N LYS A 53 -0.11 -20.43 5.52
CA LYS A 53 0.00 -21.89 5.68
C LYS A 53 1.44 -22.36 5.54
N THR A 54 2.18 -21.79 4.61
CA THR A 54 3.60 -22.13 4.39
C THR A 54 4.45 -21.77 5.61
N MET A 55 4.22 -20.58 6.19
CA MET A 55 4.91 -20.16 7.42
C MET A 55 4.56 -21.09 8.60
N GLN A 56 3.29 -21.44 8.78
CA GLN A 56 2.87 -22.38 9.83
C GLN A 56 3.49 -23.77 9.64
N ALA A 57 3.54 -24.28 8.40
CA ALA A 57 4.18 -25.55 8.07
C ALA A 57 5.71 -25.52 8.34
N ALA A 58 6.33 -24.35 8.22
CA ALA A 58 7.73 -24.13 8.59
C ALA A 58 7.95 -23.95 10.10
N GLY A 59 6.91 -24.08 10.92
CA GLY A 59 6.98 -24.00 12.38
C GLY A 59 6.76 -22.60 12.96
N VAL A 60 6.29 -21.62 12.18
CA VAL A 60 5.97 -20.29 12.67
C VAL A 60 4.61 -20.28 13.38
N GLU A 61 4.58 -19.77 14.61
CA GLU A 61 3.34 -19.48 15.32
C GLU A 61 2.76 -18.12 14.87
N VAL A 62 1.48 -18.12 14.46
CA VAL A 62 0.78 -16.91 14.02
C VAL A 62 -0.13 -16.40 15.14
N ILE A 63 0.19 -15.23 15.70
CA ILE A 63 -0.53 -14.64 16.83
C ILE A 63 -1.48 -13.55 16.33
N TYR A 64 -2.73 -13.53 16.80
CA TYR A 64 -3.72 -12.48 16.52
C TYR A 64 -4.03 -11.70 17.81
N PRO A 65 -3.30 -10.60 18.11
CA PRO A 65 -3.49 -9.83 19.34
C PRO A 65 -4.71 -8.90 19.25
N ASP A 66 -5.13 -8.35 20.40
CA ASP A 66 -5.99 -7.16 20.42
C ASP A 66 -5.27 -5.98 19.75
N THR A 67 -5.84 -5.47 18.66
CA THR A 67 -5.25 -4.37 17.88
C THR A 67 -5.59 -2.99 18.44
N GLY A 68 -6.54 -2.87 19.38
CA GLY A 68 -7.01 -1.59 19.92
C GLY A 68 -5.89 -0.72 20.51
N PRO A 69 -5.03 -1.25 21.41
CA PRO A 69 -3.89 -0.52 21.95
C PRO A 69 -2.90 -0.05 20.88
N PHE A 70 -2.63 -0.89 19.88
CA PHE A 70 -1.74 -0.56 18.76
C PHE A 70 -2.32 0.59 17.92
N GLN A 71 -3.60 0.51 17.56
CA GLN A 71 -4.28 1.56 16.80
C GLN A 71 -4.29 2.89 17.56
N LYS A 72 -4.60 2.86 18.87
CA LYS A 72 -4.60 4.07 19.70
C LYS A 72 -3.24 4.76 19.69
N LYS A 73 -2.16 3.98 19.87
CA LYS A 73 -0.80 4.52 19.89
C LYS A 73 -0.37 5.02 18.50
N ALA A 74 -0.72 4.29 17.44
CA ALA A 74 -0.39 4.66 16.07
C ALA A 74 -1.09 5.95 15.63
N ARG A 75 -2.30 6.27 16.11
CA ARG A 75 -3.01 7.51 15.76
C ARG A 75 -2.22 8.79 16.09
N GLU A 76 -1.35 8.75 17.10
CA GLU A 76 -0.53 9.89 17.49
C GLU A 76 0.44 10.33 16.39
N VAL A 77 0.76 9.48 15.41
CA VAL A 77 1.71 9.85 14.33
C VAL A 77 1.15 10.88 13.37
N TYR A 78 -0.17 10.95 13.18
CA TYR A 78 -0.80 11.86 12.22
C TYR A 78 -0.69 13.34 12.61
N SER A 79 -0.28 13.65 13.84
CA SER A 79 -0.03 15.02 14.31
C SER A 79 1.46 15.38 14.42
N GLN A 80 2.37 14.49 14.01
CA GLN A 80 3.82 14.65 14.18
C GLN A 80 4.54 15.25 12.97
N PHE A 81 3.81 15.59 11.91
CA PHE A 81 4.36 16.06 10.64
C PHE A 81 3.93 17.52 10.37
N PRO A 82 4.66 18.52 10.89
CA PRO A 82 4.32 19.94 10.74
C PRO A 82 4.40 20.45 9.28
N GLU A 83 5.09 19.72 8.41
CA GLU A 83 5.21 20.00 6.98
C GLU A 83 3.96 19.64 6.17
N TRP A 84 3.03 18.88 6.76
CA TRP A 84 1.78 18.55 6.09
C TRP A 84 0.90 19.78 5.90
N THR A 85 0.22 19.82 4.76
CA THR A 85 -0.81 20.82 4.51
C THR A 85 -1.86 20.79 5.63
N PRO A 86 -2.30 21.94 6.16
CA PRO A 86 -3.31 21.97 7.22
C PRO A 86 -4.57 21.19 6.84
N GLY A 87 -5.02 20.30 7.73
CA GLY A 87 -6.21 19.49 7.51
C GLY A 87 -6.04 18.28 6.58
N LEU A 88 -4.80 17.91 6.23
CA LEU A 88 -4.55 16.79 5.30
C LEU A 88 -5.16 15.47 5.82
N TYR A 89 -4.96 15.14 7.09
CA TYR A 89 -5.48 13.89 7.66
C TYR A 89 -7.01 13.84 7.60
N GLU A 90 -7.69 14.90 8.01
CA GLU A 90 -9.15 15.02 7.97
C GLU A 90 -9.69 14.92 6.54
N THR A 91 -9.00 15.56 5.59
CA THR A 91 -9.35 15.51 4.17
C THR A 91 -9.29 14.09 3.63
N ILE A 92 -8.22 13.35 3.93
CA ILE A 92 -8.09 11.95 3.50
C ILE A 92 -9.15 11.07 4.17
N GLN A 93 -9.43 11.25 5.47
CA GLN A 93 -10.47 10.48 6.16
C GLN A 93 -11.87 10.67 5.54
N GLN A 94 -12.18 11.86 5.03
CA GLN A 94 -13.45 12.13 4.34
C GLN A 94 -13.57 11.43 2.99
N GLN A 95 -12.44 11.13 2.32
CA GLN A 95 -12.40 10.45 1.02
C GLN A 95 -12.43 8.91 1.13
N LEU A 96 -12.22 8.38 2.34
CA LEU A 96 -12.22 6.94 2.61
C LEU A 96 -13.61 6.38 2.98
N GLN A 97 -14.67 7.20 2.91
CA GLN A 97 -16.05 6.81 3.21
C GLN A 97 -16.69 5.98 2.10
#